data_AF-A0A4Q4WA45-F1
#
_entry.id   AF-A0A4Q4WA45-F1
#
_cell.length_a   1.000
_cell.length_b   1.000
_cell.length_c   1.000
_cell.angle_alpha   90.00
_cell.angle_beta   90.00
_cell.angle_gamma   90.00
#
_symmetry.space_group_name_H-M   'P 1'
#
loop_
_entity.id
_entity.type
_entity.pdbx_description
1 polymer ?
#
loop_
_entity_poly.entity_id
_entity_poly.type
_entity_poly.pdbx_seq_one_letter_code
_entity_poly.pdbx_strand_id
1 'polypeptide(L)'
;MVFGASVLTIGLLLGPLATGNYAALVVLWLLLGMGYSLAQTPSGRLLRRSASEQDRPALFAAQFALSHACWLITYPVAGWLGAKAGLNASFIALGILAGVTTFASLWLWPKDDPVEVPHTHGDLKEGDEHLQSPAVDDARQHSHAYVIDDQHQRWPRS
;
A
#
# COMPACT_ATOMS: atom_id res chain seq x y z
N MET A 1 -4.27 6.79 3.69
CA MET A 1 -3.25 6.43 2.68
C MET A 1 -3.55 7.08 1.34
N VAL A 2 -4.63 6.72 0.64
CA VAL A 2 -4.97 7.27 -0.69
C VAL A 2 -5.02 8.81 -0.67
N PHE A 3 -5.69 9.43 0.30
CA PHE A 3 -5.71 10.89 0.41
C PHE A 3 -4.32 11.51 0.50
N GLY A 4 -3.42 10.93 1.32
CA GLY A 4 -2.03 11.38 1.41
C GLY A 4 -1.27 11.19 0.09
N ALA A 5 -1.48 10.07 -0.60
CA ALA A 5 -0.92 9.82 -1.92
C ALA A 5 -1.44 10.81 -2.97
N SER A 6 -2.73 11.16 -2.94
CA SER A 6 -3.32 12.19 -3.80
C SER A 6 -2.73 13.57 -3.54
N VAL A 7 -2.51 13.94 -2.27
CA VAL A 7 -1.82 15.19 -1.89
C VAL A 7 -0.40 15.22 -2.46
N LEU A 8 0.35 14.11 -2.38
CA LEU A 8 1.67 13.99 -2.98
C LEU A 8 1.65 14.14 -4.50
N THR A 9 0.75 13.43 -5.19
CA THR A 9 0.59 13.51 -6.64
C THR A 9 0.28 14.94 -7.09
N ILE A 10 -0.71 15.57 -6.48
CA ILE A 10 -1.13 16.94 -6.82
C ILE A 10 0.00 17.92 -6.50
N GLY A 11 0.63 17.80 -5.32
CA GLY A 11 1.75 18.65 -4.94
C GLY A 11 2.90 18.57 -5.94
N LEU A 12 3.28 17.37 -6.37
CA LEU A 12 4.33 17.19 -7.38
C LEU A 12 3.93 17.81 -8.72
N LEU A 13 2.69 17.64 -9.18
CA LEU A 13 2.21 18.24 -10.44
C LEU A 13 2.11 19.76 -10.38
N LEU A 14 1.89 20.35 -9.20
CA LEU A 14 1.91 21.80 -8.98
C LEU A 14 3.32 22.35 -8.75
N GLY A 15 4.32 21.49 -8.55
CA GLY A 15 5.72 21.86 -8.34
C GLY A 15 6.28 22.89 -9.33
N PRO A 16 6.01 22.79 -10.65
CA PRO A 16 6.47 23.77 -11.63
C PRO A 16 5.98 25.21 -11.39
N LEU A 17 4.86 25.40 -10.68
CA LEU A 17 4.36 26.73 -10.31
C LEU A 17 5.11 27.34 -9.13
N ALA A 18 5.79 26.51 -8.33
CA ALA A 18 6.51 26.94 -7.14
C ALA A 18 7.99 27.24 -7.39
N THR A 19 8.61 26.68 -8.43
CA THR A 19 10.08 26.74 -8.66
C THR A 19 10.65 28.15 -8.77
N GLY A 20 9.85 29.15 -9.15
CA GLY A 20 10.25 30.56 -9.23
C GLY A 20 10.07 31.37 -7.94
N ASN A 21 9.50 30.80 -6.87
CA ASN A 21 9.18 31.53 -5.64
C ASN A 21 9.52 30.70 -4.39
N TYR A 22 10.49 31.18 -3.61
CA TYR A 22 10.93 30.49 -2.40
C TYR A 22 9.81 30.26 -1.38
N ALA A 23 8.93 31.23 -1.15
CA ALA A 23 7.81 31.07 -0.23
C ALA A 23 6.84 29.99 -0.73
N ALA A 24 6.59 29.93 -2.04
CA ALA A 24 5.78 28.88 -2.63
C ALA A 24 6.44 27.49 -2.48
N LEU A 25 7.77 27.39 -2.60
CA LEU A 25 8.51 26.15 -2.34
C LEU A 25 8.39 25.67 -0.89
N VAL A 26 8.43 26.60 0.08
CA VAL A 26 8.23 26.25 1.51
C VAL A 26 6.83 25.71 1.75
N VAL A 27 5.81 26.35 1.18
CA VAL A 27 4.42 25.87 1.27
C VAL A 27 4.28 24.50 0.62
N LEU A 28 4.85 24.31 -0.58
CA LEU A 28 4.85 23.03 -1.27
C LEU A 28 5.55 21.93 -0.45
N TRP A 29 6.70 22.24 0.14
CA TRP A 29 7.44 21.32 1.00
C TRP A 29 6.60 20.85 2.20
N LEU A 30 5.88 21.78 2.86
CA LEU A 30 4.95 21.43 3.95
C LEU A 30 3.81 20.53 3.47
N LEU A 31 3.22 20.84 2.31
CA LEU A 31 2.13 20.03 1.74
C LEU A 31 2.60 18.62 1.38
N LEU A 32 3.78 18.48 0.78
CA LEU A 32 4.37 17.17 0.48
C LEU A 32 4.69 16.40 1.76
N GLY A 33 5.23 17.07 2.79
CA GLY A 33 5.47 16.47 4.10
C GLY A 33 4.17 15.94 4.74
N MET A 34 3.11 16.74 4.69
CA MET A 34 1.79 16.33 5.18
C MET A 34 1.24 15.13 4.41
N GLY A 35 1.28 15.17 3.08
CA GLY A 35 0.84 14.06 2.22
C GLY A 35 1.61 12.77 2.51
N TYR A 36 2.93 12.89 2.69
CA TYR A 36 3.80 11.77 3.06
C TYR A 36 3.44 11.17 4.42
N SER A 37 3.24 12.00 5.45
CA SER A 37 2.80 11.51 6.77
C SER A 37 1.45 10.80 6.70
N LEU A 38 0.46 11.38 6.00
CA LEU A 38 -0.87 10.78 5.82
C LEU A 38 -0.85 9.46 5.05
N ALA A 39 0.15 9.28 4.17
CA ALA A 39 0.39 8.03 3.47
C ALA A 39 1.11 7.00 4.34
N GLN A 40 2.13 7.41 5.12
CA GLN A 40 2.99 6.54 5.91
C GLN A 40 2.33 6.00 7.19
N THR A 41 1.62 6.86 7.95
CA THR A 41 1.07 6.50 9.28
C THR A 41 0.16 5.26 9.27
N PRO A 42 -0.71 5.04 8.26
CA PRO A 42 -1.55 3.85 8.22
C PRO A 42 -0.87 2.62 7.63
N SER A 43 0.29 2.74 6.96
CA SER A 43 0.94 1.64 6.24
C SER A 43 1.26 0.45 7.14
N GLY A 44 1.78 0.70 8.34
CA GLY A 44 2.08 -0.38 9.30
C GLY A 44 0.82 -1.06 9.84
N ARG A 45 -0.28 -0.31 10.01
CA ARG A 45 -1.57 -0.89 10.41
C ARG A 45 -2.16 -1.76 9.30
N LEU A 46 -2.03 -1.32 8.05
CA LEU A 46 -2.47 -2.09 6.89
C LEU A 46 -1.72 -3.42 6.81
N LEU A 47 -0.38 -3.38 6.91
CA LEU A 47 0.43 -4.59 6.83
C LEU A 47 0.14 -5.58 7.97
N ARG A 48 -0.10 -5.06 9.18
CA ARG A 48 -0.49 -5.88 10.33
C ARG A 48 -1.87 -6.52 10.16
N ARG A 49 -2.81 -5.84 9.49
CA ARG A 49 -4.15 -6.39 9.19
C ARG A 49 -4.08 -7.50 8.16
N SER A 50 -3.13 -7.41 7.22
CA SER A 50 -2.96 -8.36 6.13
C SER A 50 -1.96 -9.48 6.43
N ALA A 51 -1.63 -9.73 7.70
CA ALA A 51 -0.60 -10.68 8.11
C ALA A 51 -0.95 -11.42 9.41
N SER A 52 -0.74 -12.74 9.42
CA SER A 52 -0.71 -13.54 10.65
C SER A 52 0.38 -13.02 11.59
N GLU A 53 0.31 -13.31 12.89
CA GLU A 53 1.33 -12.82 13.84
C GLU A 53 2.73 -13.30 13.51
N GLN A 54 2.84 -14.52 12.98
CA GLN A 54 4.09 -15.21 12.67
C GLN A 54 4.75 -14.65 11.39
N ASP A 55 3.94 -14.22 10.41
CA ASP A 55 4.43 -13.73 9.11
C ASP A 55 4.73 -12.23 9.08
N ARG A 56 4.26 -11.46 10.07
CA ARG A 56 4.49 -10.00 10.16
C ARG A 56 5.96 -9.61 9.93
N PRO A 57 6.98 -10.22 10.58
CA PRO A 57 8.37 -9.83 10.37
C PRO A 57 8.82 -9.94 8.91
N ALA A 58 8.44 -11.02 8.21
CA ALA A 58 8.80 -11.23 6.81
C ALA A 58 8.13 -10.19 5.90
N LEU A 59 6.85 -9.89 6.13
CA LEU A 59 6.12 -8.88 5.38
C LEU A 59 6.67 -7.46 5.62
N PHE A 60 7.02 -7.10 6.86
CA PHE A 60 7.68 -5.82 7.15
C PHE A 60 9.06 -5.72 6.48
N ALA A 61 9.83 -6.81 6.45
CA ALA A 61 11.10 -6.85 5.73
C ALA A 61 10.91 -6.68 4.21
N ALA A 62 9.91 -7.33 3.62
CA ALA A 62 9.56 -7.16 2.21
C ALA A 62 9.14 -5.71 1.90
N GLN A 63 8.33 -5.09 2.76
CA GLN A 63 7.92 -3.68 2.62
C GLN A 63 9.12 -2.73 2.71
N PHE A 64 10.05 -3.00 3.63
CA PHE A 64 11.30 -2.25 3.77
C PHE A 64 12.14 -2.36 2.49
N ALA A 65 12.37 -3.58 1.98
CA ALA A 65 13.13 -3.82 0.75
C ALA A 65 12.48 -3.15 -0.48
N LEU A 66 11.14 -3.24 -0.60
CA LEU A 66 10.39 -2.61 -1.69
C LEU A 66 10.55 -1.08 -1.66
N SER A 67 10.47 -0.45 -0.49
CA SER A 67 10.66 1.01 -0.39
C SER A 67 12.07 1.44 -0.82
N HIS A 68 13.09 0.65 -0.52
CA HIS A 68 14.46 0.89 -0.98
C HIS A 68 14.62 0.69 -2.49
N ALA A 69 13.99 -0.33 -3.07
CA ALA A 69 13.96 -0.51 -4.51
C ALA A 69 13.30 0.70 -5.20
N CYS A 70 12.21 1.23 -4.63
CA CYS A 70 11.59 2.45 -5.13
C CYS A 70 12.52 3.67 -5.03
N TRP A 71 13.28 3.84 -3.95
CA TRP A 71 14.29 4.91 -3.84
C TRP A 71 15.41 4.75 -4.85
N LEU A 72 15.89 3.53 -5.05
CA LEU A 72 16.94 3.22 -6.02
C LEU A 72 16.55 3.63 -7.45
N ILE A 73 15.26 3.57 -7.79
CA ILE A 73 14.74 3.99 -9.10
C ILE A 73 14.46 5.50 -9.11
N THR A 74 13.74 6.01 -8.12
CA THR A 74 13.22 7.37 -8.15
C THR A 74 14.31 8.43 -7.96
N TYR A 75 15.38 8.13 -7.23
CA TYR A 75 16.51 9.06 -7.04
C TYR A 75 17.27 9.34 -8.35
N PRO A 76 17.74 8.33 -9.11
CA PRO A 76 18.31 8.56 -10.43
C PRO A 76 17.36 9.28 -11.38
N VAL A 77 16.08 8.92 -11.41
CA VAL A 77 15.09 9.58 -12.27
C VAL A 77 14.99 11.07 -11.95
N ALA A 78 14.84 11.42 -10.66
CA ALA A 78 14.74 12.80 -10.21
C ALA A 78 16.01 13.61 -10.53
N GLY A 79 17.18 13.04 -10.24
CA GLY A 79 18.47 13.68 -10.45
C GLY A 79 18.84 13.83 -11.92
N TRP A 80 18.66 12.77 -12.73
CA TRP A 80 18.95 12.79 -14.15
C TRP A 80 18.03 13.74 -14.92
N LEU A 81 16.70 13.69 -14.65
CA LEU A 81 15.76 14.65 -15.23
C LEU A 81 16.05 16.07 -14.75
N GLY A 82 16.41 16.25 -13.48
CA GLY A 82 16.69 17.57 -12.92
C GLY A 82 17.90 18.21 -13.60
N ALA A 83 18.94 17.41 -13.86
CA ALA A 83 20.17 17.86 -14.52
C ALA A 83 20.01 18.07 -16.04
N LYS A 84 19.19 17.25 -16.72
CA LYS A 84 19.07 17.29 -18.20
C LYS A 84 17.89 18.11 -18.72
N ALA A 85 16.77 18.09 -18.02
CA ALA A 85 15.51 18.69 -18.44
C ALA A 85 14.96 19.73 -17.43
N GLY A 86 15.65 19.94 -16.31
CA GLY A 86 15.30 20.91 -15.28
C GLY A 86 14.28 20.40 -14.26
N LEU A 87 14.08 21.20 -13.21
CA LEU A 87 13.25 20.82 -12.06
C LEU A 87 11.77 20.62 -12.43
N ASN A 88 11.23 21.42 -13.36
CA ASN A 88 9.83 21.29 -13.78
C ASN A 88 9.56 19.92 -14.43
N ALA A 89 10.48 19.42 -15.25
CA ALA A 89 10.37 18.10 -15.85
C ALA A 89 10.42 16.99 -14.78
N SER A 90 11.32 17.10 -13.79
CA SER A 90 11.38 16.15 -12.67
C SER A 90 10.07 16.12 -11.87
N PHE A 91 9.50 17.28 -11.55
CA PHE A 91 8.22 17.38 -10.84
C PHE A 91 7.09 16.69 -11.59
N ILE A 92 6.95 16.96 -12.89
CA ILE A 92 5.90 16.35 -13.72
C ILE A 92 6.10 14.84 -13.82
N ALA A 93 7.32 14.37 -14.08
CA ALA A 93 7.60 12.94 -14.23
C ALA A 93 7.32 12.16 -12.94
N LEU A 94 7.77 12.67 -11.79
CA LEU A 94 7.50 12.03 -10.50
C LEU A 94 6.03 12.16 -10.10
N GLY A 95 5.36 13.26 -10.46
CA GLY A 95 3.93 13.45 -10.26
C GLY A 95 3.10 12.44 -11.05
N ILE A 96 3.44 12.20 -12.32
CA ILE A 96 2.82 11.14 -13.14
C ILE A 96 3.06 9.78 -12.51
N LEU A 97 4.30 9.46 -12.12
CA LEU A 97 4.63 8.19 -11.48
C LEU A 97 3.81 7.98 -10.19
N ALA A 98 3.70 9.00 -9.35
CA ALA A 98 2.88 8.98 -8.13
C ALA A 98 1.39 8.81 -8.44
N GLY A 99 0.89 9.45 -9.51
CA GLY A 99 -0.48 9.29 -9.97
C GLY A 99 -0.77 7.86 -10.45
N VAL A 100 0.14 7.27 -11.24
CA VAL A 100 0.03 5.89 -11.72
C VAL A 100 0.02 4.90 -10.56
N THR A 101 0.92 5.05 -9.58
CA THR A 101 0.95 4.14 -8.41
C THR A 101 -0.26 4.32 -7.51
N THR A 102 -0.76 5.55 -7.34
CA THR A 102 -1.99 5.83 -6.60
C THR A 102 -3.20 5.18 -7.28
N PHE A 103 -3.30 5.31 -8.60
CA PHE A 103 -4.37 4.67 -9.39
C PHE A 103 -4.26 3.14 -9.35
N ALA A 104 -3.05 2.59 -9.53
CA ALA A 104 -2.81 1.16 -9.41
C ALA A 104 -3.21 0.63 -8.03
N SER A 105 -2.91 1.37 -6.95
CA SER A 105 -3.35 1.01 -5.60
C SER A 105 -4.87 0.96 -5.47
N LEU A 106 -5.60 1.89 -6.10
CA LEU A 106 -7.07 1.89 -6.08
C LEU A 106 -7.67 0.77 -6.94
N TRP A 107 -6.99 0.41 -8.04
CA TRP A 107 -7.46 -0.61 -8.96
C TRP A 107 -7.16 -2.03 -8.49
N LEU A 108 -6.01 -2.24 -7.86
CA LEU A 108 -5.58 -3.54 -7.34
C LEU A 108 -6.22 -3.89 -6.00
N TRP A 109 -6.65 -2.89 -5.22
CA TRP A 109 -7.26 -3.16 -3.91
C TRP A 109 -8.73 -3.59 -4.07
N PRO A 110 -9.16 -4.70 -3.42
CA PRO A 110 -10.55 -5.14 -3.46
C PRO A 110 -11.48 -4.06 -2.87
N LYS A 111 -12.62 -3.81 -3.53
CA LYS A 111 -13.64 -2.87 -3.00
C LYS A 111 -14.29 -3.42 -1.73
N ASP A 112 -14.52 -4.73 -1.72
CA ASP A 112 -15.03 -5.48 -0.60
C ASP A 112 -13.89 -6.32 -0.03
N ASP A 113 -13.37 -5.90 1.12
CA ASP A 113 -12.32 -6.58 1.88
C ASP A 113 -12.84 -6.87 3.29
N PRO A 114 -13.82 -7.79 3.42
CA PRO A 114 -14.37 -8.18 4.71
C PRO A 114 -13.28 -8.88 5.52
N VAL A 115 -13.15 -8.47 6.78
CA VAL A 115 -12.13 -9.03 7.68
C VAL A 115 -12.37 -10.52 7.87
N GLU A 116 -13.63 -10.92 8.04
CA GLU A 116 -14.03 -12.32 8.19
C GLU A 116 -14.66 -12.84 6.90
N VAL A 117 -14.13 -13.96 6.40
CA VAL A 117 -14.61 -14.59 5.16
C VAL A 117 -15.10 -16.01 5.47
N PRO A 118 -16.38 -16.34 5.21
CA PRO A 118 -16.87 -17.71 5.37
C PRO A 118 -16.20 -18.64 4.36
N HIS A 119 -15.59 -19.73 4.84
CA HIS A 119 -14.96 -20.73 3.98
C HIS A 119 -15.05 -22.15 4.57
N THR A 120 -14.74 -23.15 3.75
CA THR A 120 -14.78 -24.58 4.09
C THR A 120 -13.45 -25.23 3.73
N HIS A 121 -12.89 -26.02 4.65
CA HIS A 121 -11.72 -26.87 4.39
C HIS A 121 -12.20 -28.32 4.19
N GLY A 122 -12.12 -28.84 2.97
CA GLY A 122 -12.54 -30.21 2.65
C GLY A 122 -11.46 -31.27 2.91
N ASP A 123 -10.24 -30.81 3.15
CA ASP A 123 -8.99 -31.56 3.22
C ASP A 123 -8.44 -31.69 4.66
N LEU A 124 -8.94 -30.89 5.60
CA LEU A 124 -8.61 -30.99 7.03
C LEU A 124 -9.38 -32.14 7.69
N LYS A 125 -8.73 -32.83 8.64
CA LYS A 125 -9.35 -33.92 9.40
C LYS A 125 -10.41 -33.38 10.37
N GLU A 126 -11.43 -34.19 10.63
CA GLU A 126 -12.42 -33.88 11.68
C GLU A 126 -11.71 -33.70 13.04
N GLY A 127 -11.91 -32.55 13.68
CA GLY A 127 -11.31 -32.22 14.97
C GLY A 127 -9.99 -31.44 14.92
N ASP A 128 -9.52 -31.03 13.74
CA ASP A 128 -8.35 -30.15 13.60
C ASP A 128 -8.55 -28.85 14.42
N GLU A 129 -7.51 -28.40 15.13
CA GLU A 129 -7.56 -27.18 15.96
C GLU A 129 -8.00 -25.96 15.14
N HIS A 130 -7.66 -25.93 13.85
CA HIS A 130 -8.04 -24.84 12.94
C HIS A 130 -9.56 -24.74 12.73
N LEU A 131 -10.29 -25.86 12.80
CA LEU A 131 -11.75 -25.92 12.63
C LEU A 131 -12.53 -25.50 13.88
N GLN A 132 -11.87 -25.23 15.01
CA GLN A 132 -12.52 -24.93 16.30
C GLN A 132 -12.90 -23.45 16.50
N SER A 133 -12.84 -22.62 15.44
CA SER A 133 -13.28 -21.22 15.48
C SER A 133 -14.82 -21.09 15.61
N PRO A 134 -15.35 -20.04 16.28
CA PRO A 134 -16.74 -20.02 16.76
C PRO A 134 -17.73 -19.62 15.66
N ALA A 135 -18.07 -20.56 14.77
CA ALA A 135 -19.35 -20.65 14.05
C ALA A 135 -19.26 -21.87 13.13
N VAL A 136 -19.54 -23.05 13.67
CA VAL A 136 -19.75 -24.26 12.84
C VAL A 136 -21.26 -24.32 12.58
N ASP A 137 -21.69 -23.86 11.41
CA ASP A 137 -23.01 -24.24 10.91
C ASP A 137 -22.94 -25.69 10.39
N ASP A 138 -24.09 -26.35 10.22
CA ASP A 138 -24.26 -27.80 9.91
C ASP A 138 -23.51 -28.25 8.61
N ALA A 139 -22.94 -27.30 7.87
CA ALA A 139 -22.18 -27.47 6.62
C ALA A 139 -20.64 -27.39 6.73
N ARG A 140 -20.03 -27.37 7.93
CA ARG A 140 -18.56 -27.16 8.14
C ARG A 140 -18.03 -25.81 7.62
N GLN A 141 -18.93 -24.86 7.44
CA GLN A 141 -18.57 -23.50 7.04
C GLN A 141 -18.21 -22.72 8.29
N HIS A 142 -16.99 -22.18 8.36
CA HIS A 142 -16.52 -21.38 9.48
C HIS A 142 -15.97 -20.04 8.96
N SER A 143 -15.91 -19.06 9.86
CA SER A 143 -15.55 -17.68 9.55
C SER A 143 -14.53 -17.18 10.56
N HIS A 144 -13.41 -16.66 10.07
CA HIS A 144 -12.38 -16.00 10.88
C HIS A 144 -11.64 -14.97 10.02
N ALA A 145 -10.76 -14.19 10.65
CA ALA A 145 -9.97 -13.18 9.95
C ALA A 145 -9.14 -13.81 8.83
N TYR A 146 -9.47 -13.55 7.56
CA TYR A 146 -8.84 -14.24 6.43
C TYR A 146 -7.56 -13.52 6.01
N VAL A 147 -6.44 -14.22 6.07
CA VAL A 147 -5.12 -13.73 5.68
C VAL A 147 -4.44 -14.81 4.84
N ILE A 148 -3.62 -14.41 3.86
CA ILE A 148 -2.83 -15.37 3.10
C ILE A 148 -1.73 -15.97 3.98
N ASP A 149 -1.83 -17.26 4.26
CA ASP A 149 -0.90 -18.05 5.07
C ASP A 149 -0.74 -19.47 4.47
N ASP A 150 -0.13 -20.39 5.21
CA ASP A 150 0.11 -21.77 4.78
C ASP A 150 -1.20 -22.55 4.52
N GLN A 151 -2.27 -22.23 5.24
CA GLN A 151 -3.59 -22.87 5.10
C GLN A 151 -4.48 -22.12 4.09
N HIS A 152 -4.17 -20.86 3.80
CA HIS A 152 -4.96 -19.96 2.95
C HIS A 152 -4.10 -19.33 1.84
N GLN A 153 -3.52 -20.13 0.95
CA GLN A 153 -2.60 -19.60 -0.08
C GLN A 153 -3.25 -18.70 -1.15
N ARG A 154 -4.59 -18.67 -1.22
CA ARG A 154 -5.34 -17.87 -2.21
C ARG A 154 -6.58 -17.27 -1.57
N TRP A 155 -6.97 -16.11 -2.06
CA TRP A 155 -8.28 -15.56 -1.77
C TRP A 155 -9.37 -16.47 -2.36
N PRO A 156 -10.46 -16.75 -1.62
CA PRO A 156 -11.57 -17.54 -2.13
C PRO A 156 -12.18 -16.82 -3.33
N ARG A 157 -12.45 -17.57 -4.39
CA ARG A 157 -13.14 -17.05 -5.58
C ARG A 157 -14.63 -17.25 -5.35
N SER A 158 -15.41 -16.16 -5.51
CA SER A 158 -16.87 -16.19 -5.53
C SER A 158 -17.41 -17.12 -6.61
#